data_AF-A0A959WVP1-F1
#
_entry.id   AF-A0A959WVP1-F1
#
_cell.length_a   1.000
_cell.length_b   1.000
_cell.length_c   1.000
_cell.angle_alpha   90.00
_cell.angle_beta   90.00
_cell.angle_gamma   90.00
#
_symmetry.space_group_name_H-M   'P 1'
#
loop_
_entity.id
_entity.type
_entity.pdbx_description
1 polymer ?
#
loop_
_entity_poly.entity_id
_entity_poly.type
_entity_poly.pdbx_seq_one_letter_code
_entity_poly.pdbx_strand_id
1 'polypeptide(L)'
;MADPAPTHAPLGARRLMEWMAAHDERLRGLLVIAEPDGADPAEELDASMRVHLQFLAEGMRETAHGDLREALEGFPEGLQDWFDLQDDEMAAHLERARGAIALEQHLQFGVSPGDDPSLDASLERRTRMGAWGRLFLIGMEDHLGVAADGMSDEALAWMAANQARLSRLTVTFDNRVRAALPPDADAETRDSVTRTAGVRAYVRHMAEALEATLAGGPGVADGA
;
A
#
# COMPACT_ATOMS: atom_id res chain seq x y z
N MET A 1 37.56 -7.70 2.65
CA MET A 1 36.90 -6.39 2.86
C MET A 1 35.67 -6.41 1.97
N ALA A 2 34.49 -6.62 2.56
CA ALA A 2 33.24 -6.40 1.85
C ALA A 2 33.04 -4.87 1.79
N ASP A 3 32.73 -4.34 0.62
CA ASP A 3 32.28 -2.95 0.49
C ASP A 3 31.00 -2.79 1.33
N PRO A 4 30.81 -1.68 2.05
CA PRO A 4 29.53 -1.38 2.66
C PRO A 4 28.47 -1.31 1.56
N ALA A 5 27.33 -1.95 1.79
CA ALA A 5 26.19 -1.88 0.87
C ALA A 5 25.86 -0.41 0.57
N PRO A 6 25.61 -0.04 -0.70
CA PRO A 6 25.32 1.34 -1.07
C PRO A 6 24.09 1.82 -0.28
N THR A 7 24.30 2.82 0.57
CA THR A 7 23.22 3.43 1.34
C THR A 7 22.56 4.46 0.43
N HIS A 8 21.35 4.18 -0.03
CA HIS A 8 20.60 5.16 -0.82
C HIS A 8 20.31 6.40 0.04
N ALA A 9 20.34 7.57 -0.59
CA ALA A 9 19.82 8.78 0.04
C ALA A 9 18.35 8.55 0.47
N PRO A 10 17.90 9.11 1.60
CA PRO A 10 16.53 8.89 2.08
C PRO A 10 15.51 9.30 1.00
N LEU A 11 14.45 8.49 0.88
CA LEU A 11 13.38 8.68 -0.11
C LEU A 11 12.74 10.08 -0.04
N GLY A 12 12.77 10.71 1.14
CA GLY A 12 12.22 12.04 1.35
C GLY A 12 10.69 12.02 1.40
N ALA A 13 10.10 11.16 2.22
CA ALA A 13 8.66 10.93 2.34
C ALA A 13 7.80 12.19 2.48
N ARG A 14 8.34 13.28 3.03
CA ARG A 14 7.64 14.59 3.03
C ARG A 14 7.46 15.13 1.61
N ARG A 15 8.53 15.15 0.81
CA ARG A 15 8.50 15.62 -0.58
C ARG A 15 7.62 14.72 -1.45
N LEU A 16 7.69 13.41 -1.22
CA LEU A 16 6.80 12.44 -1.85
C LEU A 16 5.32 12.77 -1.58
N MET A 17 4.93 13.07 -0.34
CA MET A 17 3.55 13.46 -0.07
C MET A 17 3.17 14.82 -0.63
N GLU A 18 4.08 15.79 -0.61
CA GLU A 18 3.84 17.09 -1.23
C GLU A 18 3.58 16.92 -2.72
N TRP A 19 4.35 16.06 -3.39
CA TRP A 19 4.13 15.69 -4.78
C TRP A 19 2.77 14.99 -4.96
N MET A 20 2.47 13.94 -4.19
CA MET A 20 1.20 13.20 -4.32
C MET A 20 -0.01 14.11 -4.06
N ALA A 21 0.08 15.04 -3.11
CA ALA A 21 -0.98 16.00 -2.82
C ALA A 21 -1.16 17.04 -3.95
N ALA A 22 -0.07 17.43 -4.62
CA ALA A 22 -0.10 18.37 -5.74
C ALA A 22 -0.57 17.74 -7.06
N HIS A 23 -0.55 16.41 -7.18
CA HIS A 23 -0.85 15.68 -8.42
C HIS A 23 -2.11 14.81 -8.30
N ASP A 24 -3.12 15.21 -7.52
CA ASP A 24 -4.39 14.46 -7.38
C ASP A 24 -5.11 14.27 -8.73
N GLU A 25 -4.92 15.17 -9.70
CA GLU A 25 -5.43 15.00 -11.07
C GLU A 25 -4.79 13.80 -11.80
N ARG A 26 -3.51 13.51 -11.56
CA ARG A 26 -2.85 12.33 -12.13
C ARG A 26 -3.45 11.05 -11.55
N LEU A 27 -3.66 11.00 -10.25
CA LEU A 27 -4.33 9.87 -9.59
C LEU A 27 -5.75 9.67 -10.14
N ARG A 28 -6.54 10.73 -10.31
CA ARG A 28 -7.88 10.65 -10.93
C ARG A 28 -7.82 10.10 -12.35
N GLY A 29 -6.85 10.56 -13.15
CA GLY A 29 -6.66 10.06 -14.51
C GLY A 29 -6.33 8.57 -14.55
N LEU A 30 -5.54 8.07 -13.60
CA LEU A 30 -5.24 6.64 -13.48
C LEU A 30 -6.47 5.82 -13.04
N LEU A 31 -7.26 6.33 -12.09
CA LEU A 31 -8.47 5.64 -11.61
C LEU A 31 -9.50 5.48 -12.74
N VAL A 32 -9.72 6.51 -13.56
CA VAL A 32 -10.66 6.45 -14.70
C VAL A 32 -10.28 5.38 -15.72
N ILE A 33 -8.99 5.09 -15.89
CA ILE A 33 -8.51 4.05 -16.83
C ILE A 33 -8.70 2.65 -16.24
N ALA A 34 -8.60 2.51 -14.92
CA ALA A 34 -8.56 1.22 -14.24
C ALA A 34 -9.93 0.71 -13.78
N GLU A 35 -10.97 1.55 -13.74
CA GLU A 35 -12.33 1.16 -13.33
C GLU A 35 -13.00 0.27 -14.39
N PRO A 36 -13.17 -1.04 -14.14
CA PRO A 36 -13.90 -1.91 -15.06
C PRO A 36 -15.40 -1.69 -14.86
N ASP A 37 -16.14 -1.45 -15.95
CA ASP A 37 -17.58 -1.26 -15.90
C ASP A 37 -18.28 -2.54 -15.38
N GLY A 38 -19.03 -2.41 -14.27
CA GLY A 38 -19.75 -3.52 -13.64
C GLY A 38 -18.90 -4.51 -12.83
N ALA A 39 -17.67 -4.12 -12.45
CA ALA A 39 -16.83 -4.90 -11.54
C ALA A 39 -17.49 -5.08 -10.17
N ASP A 40 -17.15 -6.17 -9.49
CA ASP A 40 -17.59 -6.35 -8.10
C ASP A 40 -16.76 -5.46 -7.13
N PRO A 41 -17.24 -5.23 -5.89
CA PRO A 41 -16.54 -4.36 -4.94
C PRO A 41 -15.11 -4.78 -4.57
N ALA A 42 -14.75 -6.06 -4.77
CA ALA A 42 -13.43 -6.58 -4.49
C ALA A 42 -12.48 -6.34 -5.68
N GLU A 43 -12.95 -6.53 -6.90
CA GLU A 43 -12.23 -6.16 -8.13
C GLU A 43 -11.97 -4.65 -8.19
N GLU A 44 -12.96 -3.82 -7.84
CA GLU A 44 -12.80 -2.36 -7.70
C GLU A 44 -11.68 -2.00 -6.70
N LEU A 45 -11.62 -2.72 -5.57
CA LEU A 45 -10.59 -2.49 -4.55
C LEU A 45 -9.21 -2.86 -5.08
N ASP A 46 -9.08 -3.98 -5.78
CA ASP A 46 -7.81 -4.43 -6.35
C ASP A 46 -7.29 -3.45 -7.41
N ALA A 47 -8.16 -3.01 -8.32
CA ALA A 47 -7.83 -1.98 -9.31
C ALA A 47 -7.41 -0.66 -8.63
N SER A 48 -8.16 -0.22 -7.62
CA SER A 48 -7.85 0.99 -6.84
C SER A 48 -6.50 0.89 -6.14
N MET A 49 -6.20 -0.27 -5.52
CA MET A 49 -4.91 -0.52 -4.87
C MET A 49 -3.76 -0.45 -5.87
N ARG A 50 -3.85 -1.16 -7.00
CA ARG A 50 -2.83 -1.15 -8.06
C ARG A 50 -2.58 0.27 -8.60
N VAL A 51 -3.61 1.07 -8.78
CA VAL A 51 -3.50 2.48 -9.21
C VAL A 51 -2.82 3.35 -8.15
N HIS A 52 -3.16 3.21 -6.87
CA HIS A 52 -2.51 4.01 -5.84
C HIS A 52 -1.04 3.61 -5.63
N LEU A 53 -0.70 2.34 -5.84
CA LEU A 53 0.68 1.84 -5.83
C LEU A 53 1.47 2.33 -7.05
N GLN A 54 0.84 2.38 -8.23
CA GLN A 54 1.38 3.05 -9.41
C GLN A 54 1.70 4.52 -9.14
N PHE A 55 0.74 5.24 -8.55
CA PHE A 55 0.91 6.64 -8.24
C PHE A 55 2.00 6.88 -7.17
N LEU A 56 2.13 5.96 -6.21
CA LEU A 56 3.24 5.95 -5.27
C LEU A 56 4.58 5.78 -5.99
N ALA A 57 4.73 4.79 -6.87
CA ALA A 57 5.95 4.54 -7.63
C ALA A 57 6.35 5.74 -8.51
N GLU A 58 5.39 6.33 -9.22
CA GLU A 58 5.60 7.56 -10.00
C GLU A 58 6.12 8.68 -9.09
N GLY A 59 5.47 8.92 -7.95
CA GLY A 59 5.90 9.94 -7.01
C GLY A 59 7.29 9.67 -6.43
N MET A 60 7.62 8.40 -6.13
CA MET A 60 8.93 8.01 -5.62
C MET A 60 10.01 8.34 -6.64
N ARG A 61 9.82 7.97 -7.91
CA ARG A 61 10.77 8.28 -8.99
C ARG A 61 10.95 9.80 -9.17
N GLU A 62 9.85 10.56 -9.15
CA GLU A 62 9.92 12.02 -9.37
C GLU A 62 10.61 12.76 -8.21
N THR A 63 10.47 12.25 -6.98
CA THR A 63 10.97 12.92 -5.78
C THR A 63 12.27 12.35 -5.23
N ALA A 64 12.70 11.18 -5.68
CA ALA A 64 13.98 10.60 -5.35
C ALA A 64 15.15 11.46 -5.88
N HIS A 65 16.29 11.32 -5.20
CA HIS A 65 17.52 12.06 -5.49
C HIS A 65 18.74 11.13 -5.48
N GLY A 66 19.78 11.56 -6.20
CA GLY A 66 21.03 10.80 -6.31
C GLY A 66 20.80 9.40 -6.88
N ASP A 67 21.57 8.44 -6.37
CA ASP A 67 21.59 7.05 -6.85
C ASP A 67 20.22 6.36 -6.76
N LEU A 68 19.37 6.74 -5.80
CA LEU A 68 18.01 6.19 -5.69
C LEU A 68 17.13 6.59 -6.87
N ARG A 69 17.31 7.79 -7.42
CA ARG A 69 16.54 8.24 -8.59
C ARG A 69 16.89 7.41 -9.82
N GLU A 70 18.18 7.14 -10.01
CA GLU A 70 18.69 6.30 -11.11
C GLU A 70 18.24 4.86 -10.93
N ALA A 71 18.29 4.34 -9.70
CA ALA A 71 17.86 2.97 -9.37
C ALA A 71 16.34 2.74 -9.53
N LEU A 72 15.51 3.80 -9.48
CA LEU A 72 14.07 3.72 -9.70
C LEU A 72 13.66 3.94 -11.18
N GLU A 73 14.63 4.11 -12.08
CA GLU A 73 14.33 4.32 -13.51
C GLU A 73 13.64 3.09 -14.12
N GLY A 74 12.48 3.30 -14.73
CA GLY A 74 11.70 2.23 -15.36
C GLY A 74 10.83 1.41 -14.40
N PHE A 75 10.94 1.59 -13.08
CA PHE A 75 10.09 0.87 -12.13
C PHE A 75 8.60 1.18 -12.31
N PRO A 76 8.15 2.46 -12.37
CA PRO A 76 6.73 2.75 -12.54
C PRO A 76 6.17 2.22 -13.87
N GLU A 77 6.96 2.24 -14.95
CA GLU A 77 6.53 1.81 -16.27
C GLU A 77 6.20 0.31 -16.34
N GLY A 78 6.97 -0.53 -15.66
CA GLY A 78 6.79 -1.99 -15.66
C GLY A 78 5.81 -2.51 -14.59
N LEU A 79 5.29 -1.64 -13.73
CA LEU A 79 4.60 -2.08 -12.51
C LEU A 79 3.22 -2.71 -12.78
N GLN A 80 2.48 -2.25 -13.77
CA GLN A 80 1.18 -2.88 -14.10
C GLN A 80 1.38 -4.27 -14.70
N ASP A 81 2.34 -4.42 -15.62
CA ASP A 81 2.71 -5.73 -16.18
C ASP A 81 3.19 -6.68 -15.06
N TRP A 82 3.95 -6.16 -14.10
CA TRP A 82 4.32 -6.92 -12.90
C TRP A 82 3.10 -7.39 -12.12
N PHE A 83 2.13 -6.52 -11.84
CA PHE A 83 0.93 -6.92 -11.12
C PHE A 83 0.12 -7.98 -11.87
N ASP A 84 -0.03 -7.86 -13.19
CA ASP A 84 -0.71 -8.86 -14.01
C ASP A 84 -0.01 -10.23 -13.95
N LEU A 85 1.33 -10.24 -13.89
CA LEU A 85 2.11 -11.47 -13.70
C LEU A 85 1.93 -12.09 -12.31
N GLN A 86 1.41 -11.35 -11.33
CA GLN A 86 1.22 -11.81 -9.94
C GLN A 86 -0.24 -12.16 -9.60
N ASP A 87 -1.15 -12.18 -10.58
CA ASP A 87 -2.56 -12.48 -10.34
C ASP A 87 -2.77 -13.87 -9.71
N ASP A 88 -2.00 -14.87 -10.14
CA ASP A 88 -2.05 -16.23 -9.57
C ASP A 88 -1.54 -16.25 -8.11
N GLU A 89 -0.45 -15.54 -7.82
CA GLU A 89 0.10 -15.37 -6.48
C GLU A 89 -0.89 -14.65 -5.56
N MET A 90 -1.58 -13.63 -6.07
CA MET A 90 -2.63 -12.91 -5.38
C MET A 90 -3.80 -13.84 -5.05
N ALA A 91 -4.31 -14.60 -6.03
CA ALA A 91 -5.37 -15.58 -5.81
C ALA A 91 -4.97 -16.64 -4.77
N ALA A 92 -3.75 -17.18 -4.87
CA ALA A 92 -3.20 -18.14 -3.91
C ALA A 92 -2.99 -17.55 -2.51
N HIS A 93 -2.68 -16.26 -2.41
CA HIS A 93 -2.60 -15.55 -1.13
C HIS A 93 -3.99 -15.42 -0.49
N LEU A 94 -4.99 -14.98 -1.26
CA LEU A 94 -6.36 -14.83 -0.77
C LEU A 94 -6.96 -16.15 -0.32
N GLU A 95 -6.73 -17.23 -1.06
CA GLU A 95 -7.22 -18.55 -0.65
C GLU A 95 -6.61 -19.01 0.69
N ARG A 96 -5.30 -18.81 0.89
CA ARG A 96 -4.66 -19.09 2.18
C ARG A 96 -5.19 -18.20 3.30
N ALA A 97 -5.46 -16.94 2.98
CA ALA A 97 -5.94 -15.98 3.96
C ALA A 97 -7.38 -16.26 4.44
N ARG A 98 -8.23 -16.93 3.65
CA ARG A 98 -9.59 -17.32 4.08
C ARG A 98 -9.60 -18.09 5.39
N GLY A 99 -8.69 -19.06 5.53
CA GLY A 99 -8.54 -19.82 6.78
C GLY A 99 -8.06 -18.96 7.95
N ALA A 100 -7.15 -18.02 7.70
CA ALA A 100 -6.64 -17.09 8.71
C ALA A 100 -7.72 -16.09 9.17
N ILE A 101 -8.51 -15.55 8.24
CA ILE A 101 -9.65 -14.67 8.51
C ILE A 101 -10.67 -15.41 9.38
N ALA A 102 -11.06 -16.62 9.00
CA ALA A 102 -12.02 -17.41 9.78
C ALA A 102 -11.53 -17.68 11.21
N LEU A 103 -10.24 -17.97 11.37
CA LEU A 103 -9.63 -18.15 12.69
C LEU A 103 -9.61 -16.83 13.48
N GLU A 104 -9.27 -15.72 12.84
CA GLU A 104 -9.26 -14.38 13.46
C GLU A 104 -10.66 -13.99 13.96
N GLN A 105 -11.69 -14.22 13.15
CA GLN A 105 -13.09 -13.98 13.52
C GLN A 105 -13.50 -14.76 14.76
N HIS A 106 -13.18 -16.05 14.78
CA HIS A 106 -13.49 -16.90 15.92
C HIS A 106 -12.74 -16.45 17.18
N LEU A 107 -11.43 -16.20 17.09
CA LEU A 107 -10.59 -15.92 18.26
C LEU A 107 -10.74 -14.49 18.80
N GLN A 108 -10.87 -13.49 17.93
CA GLN A 108 -10.86 -12.08 18.35
C GLN A 108 -12.27 -11.51 18.55
N PHE A 109 -13.24 -11.98 17.76
CA PHE A 109 -14.58 -11.41 17.73
C PHE A 109 -15.65 -12.39 18.24
N GLY A 110 -15.31 -13.68 18.40
CA GLY A 110 -16.26 -14.70 18.87
C GLY A 110 -17.38 -14.98 17.88
N VAL A 111 -17.20 -14.66 16.60
CA VAL A 111 -18.19 -14.84 15.52
C VAL A 111 -17.72 -15.90 14.54
N SER A 112 -18.66 -16.59 13.89
CA SER A 112 -18.34 -17.50 12.79
C SER A 112 -18.26 -16.71 11.48
N PRO A 113 -17.51 -17.19 10.48
CA PRO A 113 -17.52 -16.60 9.14
C PRO A 113 -18.95 -16.53 8.58
N GLY A 114 -19.35 -15.38 8.02
CA GLY A 114 -20.70 -15.16 7.49
C GLY A 114 -21.74 -14.67 8.50
N ASP A 115 -21.44 -14.70 9.80
CA ASP A 115 -22.37 -14.19 10.84
C ASP A 115 -22.40 -12.65 10.87
N ASP A 116 -21.30 -11.99 10.49
CA ASP A 116 -21.18 -10.54 10.36
C ASP A 116 -20.57 -10.17 8.99
N PRO A 117 -21.43 -9.91 7.98
CA PRO A 117 -20.97 -9.54 6.64
C PRO A 117 -20.10 -8.27 6.60
N SER A 118 -20.28 -7.35 7.56
CA SER A 118 -19.51 -6.12 7.62
C SER A 118 -18.09 -6.38 8.11
N LEU A 119 -17.94 -7.29 9.07
CA LEU A 119 -16.63 -7.77 9.53
C LEU A 119 -15.94 -8.59 8.45
N ASP A 120 -16.65 -9.50 7.78
CA ASP A 120 -16.14 -10.27 6.63
C ASP A 120 -15.53 -9.34 5.58
N ALA A 121 -16.31 -8.36 5.10
CA ALA A 121 -15.86 -7.41 4.09
C ALA A 121 -14.68 -6.55 4.56
N SER A 122 -14.62 -6.19 5.85
CA SER A 122 -13.51 -5.43 6.42
C SER A 122 -12.20 -6.25 6.46
N LEU A 123 -12.27 -7.52 6.86
CA LEU A 123 -11.12 -8.41 6.94
C LEU A 123 -10.62 -8.83 5.56
N GLU A 124 -11.54 -9.08 4.63
CA GLU A 124 -11.19 -9.34 3.22
C GLU A 124 -10.46 -8.13 2.62
N ARG A 125 -11.01 -6.93 2.77
CA ARG A 125 -10.37 -5.68 2.30
C ARG A 125 -8.98 -5.50 2.90
N ARG A 126 -8.80 -5.70 4.20
CA ARG A 126 -7.48 -5.62 4.86
C ARG A 126 -6.49 -6.61 4.25
N THR A 127 -6.94 -7.84 4.00
CA THR A 127 -6.14 -8.89 3.38
C THR A 127 -5.71 -8.51 1.97
N ARG A 128 -6.64 -8.05 1.13
CA ARG A 128 -6.35 -7.62 -0.25
C ARG A 128 -5.36 -6.45 -0.31
N MET A 129 -5.58 -5.41 0.51
CA MET A 129 -4.63 -4.28 0.60
C MET A 129 -3.24 -4.75 1.03
N GLY A 130 -3.17 -5.65 2.02
CA GLY A 130 -1.92 -6.24 2.50
C GLY A 130 -1.20 -7.06 1.43
N ALA A 131 -1.93 -7.83 0.63
CA ALA A 131 -1.39 -8.67 -0.42
C ALA A 131 -0.78 -7.84 -1.56
N TRP A 132 -1.53 -6.87 -2.10
CA TRP A 132 -1.00 -5.96 -3.12
C TRP A 132 0.18 -5.14 -2.62
N GLY A 133 0.12 -4.68 -1.37
CA GLY A 133 1.24 -3.98 -0.77
C GLY A 133 2.49 -4.83 -0.66
N ARG A 134 2.35 -6.11 -0.29
CA ARG A 134 3.48 -7.05 -0.29
C ARG A 134 4.05 -7.28 -1.69
N LEU A 135 3.20 -7.51 -2.69
CA LEU A 135 3.64 -7.73 -4.08
C LEU A 135 4.35 -6.52 -4.67
N PHE A 136 3.92 -5.31 -4.30
CA PHE A 136 4.60 -4.07 -4.65
C PHE A 136 6.00 -3.99 -4.03
N LEU A 137 6.13 -4.29 -2.73
CA LEU A 137 7.42 -4.27 -2.04
C LEU A 137 8.39 -5.30 -2.63
N ILE A 138 7.91 -6.51 -2.96
CA ILE A 138 8.71 -7.54 -3.63
C ILE A 138 9.16 -7.08 -5.01
N GLY A 139 8.25 -6.52 -5.82
CA GLY A 139 8.59 -6.03 -7.16
C GLY A 139 9.60 -4.89 -7.13
N MET A 140 9.52 -4.02 -6.13
CA MET A 140 10.51 -2.95 -5.93
C MET A 140 11.86 -3.48 -5.45
N GLU A 141 11.87 -4.45 -4.52
CA GLU A 141 13.11 -5.12 -4.09
C GLU A 141 13.80 -5.82 -5.26
N ASP A 142 13.05 -6.56 -6.08
CA ASP A 142 13.58 -7.20 -7.29
C ASP A 142 14.13 -6.17 -8.28
N HIS A 143 13.42 -5.05 -8.48
CA HIS A 143 13.87 -3.96 -9.35
C HIS A 143 15.16 -3.29 -8.87
N LEU A 144 15.27 -3.00 -7.56
CA LEU A 144 16.46 -2.40 -6.96
C LEU A 144 17.62 -3.40 -6.83
N GLY A 145 17.33 -4.71 -6.91
CA GLY A 145 18.29 -5.79 -6.87
C GLY A 145 19.00 -5.92 -5.52
N VAL A 146 20.25 -6.41 -5.56
CA VAL A 146 21.03 -6.78 -4.36
C VAL A 146 21.20 -5.63 -3.36
N ALA A 147 21.13 -4.37 -3.80
CA ALA A 147 21.23 -3.21 -2.93
C ALA A 147 20.05 -3.07 -1.96
N ALA A 148 18.91 -3.68 -2.27
CA ALA A 148 17.68 -3.63 -1.48
C ALA A 148 17.27 -5.01 -0.91
N ASP A 149 18.16 -6.00 -0.91
CA ASP A 149 17.87 -7.34 -0.37
C ASP A 149 17.38 -7.26 1.09
N GLY A 150 16.22 -7.87 1.35
CA GLY A 150 15.52 -7.83 2.63
C GLY A 150 14.61 -6.61 2.85
N MET A 151 14.59 -5.63 1.94
CA MET A 151 13.82 -4.38 2.12
C MET A 151 12.32 -4.64 2.25
N SER A 152 11.76 -5.60 1.49
CA SER A 152 10.32 -5.90 1.58
C SER A 152 9.94 -6.41 2.96
N ASP A 153 10.71 -7.35 3.52
CA ASP A 153 10.49 -7.92 4.84
C ASP A 153 10.67 -6.87 5.95
N GLU A 154 11.69 -6.02 5.84
CA GLU A 154 11.90 -4.91 6.77
C GLU A 154 10.74 -3.91 6.74
N ALA A 155 10.25 -3.55 5.55
CA ALA A 155 9.15 -2.61 5.41
C ALA A 155 7.86 -3.20 5.98
N LEU A 156 7.58 -4.48 5.72
CA LEU A 156 6.44 -5.20 6.30
C LEU A 156 6.54 -5.27 7.83
N ALA A 157 7.73 -5.56 8.37
CA ALA A 157 7.97 -5.58 9.82
C ALA A 157 7.74 -4.20 10.44
N TRP A 158 8.22 -3.13 9.78
CA TRP A 158 7.97 -1.77 10.22
C TRP A 158 6.47 -1.45 10.20
N MET A 159 5.75 -1.81 9.13
CA MET A 159 4.31 -1.57 9.00
C MET A 159 3.53 -2.31 10.09
N ALA A 160 3.93 -3.53 10.44
CA ALA A 160 3.34 -4.32 11.52
C ALA A 160 3.62 -3.72 12.92
N ALA A 161 4.84 -3.25 13.17
CA ALA A 161 5.19 -2.56 14.42
C ALA A 161 4.45 -1.23 14.59
N ASN A 162 4.04 -0.60 13.48
CA ASN A 162 3.41 0.72 13.45
C ASN A 162 1.91 0.67 13.13
N GLN A 163 1.18 -0.42 13.41
CA GLN A 163 -0.27 -0.51 13.11
C GLN A 163 -1.11 0.62 13.72
N ALA A 164 -0.78 1.09 14.92
CA ALA A 164 -1.47 2.24 15.53
C ALA A 164 -1.33 3.53 14.70
N ARG A 165 -0.27 3.66 13.90
CA ARG A 165 -0.09 4.76 12.94
C ARG A 165 -1.08 4.64 11.79
N LEU A 166 -1.22 3.45 11.20
CA LEU A 166 -2.20 3.18 10.16
C LEU A 166 -3.63 3.49 10.64
N SER A 167 -4.04 3.03 11.82
CA SER A 167 -5.38 3.33 12.36
C SER A 167 -5.66 4.84 12.46
N ARG A 168 -4.67 5.63 12.90
CA ARG A 168 -4.80 7.09 12.96
C ARG A 168 -4.91 7.73 11.58
N LEU A 169 -4.14 7.24 10.61
CA LEU A 169 -4.22 7.70 9.22
C LEU A 169 -5.60 7.41 8.64
N THR A 170 -6.12 6.19 8.82
CA THR A 170 -7.45 5.81 8.34
C THR A 170 -8.53 6.74 8.86
N VAL A 171 -8.56 7.01 10.18
CA VAL A 171 -9.53 7.95 10.77
C VAL A 171 -9.35 9.37 10.23
N THR A 172 -8.10 9.80 10.02
CA THR A 172 -7.80 11.15 9.50
C THR A 172 -8.31 11.32 8.07
N PHE A 173 -8.03 10.36 7.20
CA PHE A 173 -8.50 10.38 5.82
C PHE A 173 -10.03 10.22 5.75
N ASP A 174 -10.62 9.30 6.51
CA ASP A 174 -12.07 9.12 6.56
C ASP A 174 -12.79 10.41 6.97
N ASN A 175 -12.35 11.07 8.05
CA ASN A 175 -12.92 12.35 8.48
C ASN A 175 -12.80 13.45 7.41
N ARG A 176 -11.63 13.55 6.76
CA ARG A 176 -11.39 14.55 5.72
C ARG A 176 -12.33 14.35 4.54
N VAL A 177 -12.52 13.11 4.12
CA VAL A 177 -13.31 12.81 2.95
C VAL A 177 -14.81 12.89 3.27
N ARG A 178 -15.25 12.45 4.45
CA ARG A 178 -16.63 12.68 4.94
C ARG A 178 -17.00 14.16 5.00
N ALA A 179 -16.07 15.03 5.41
CA ALA A 179 -16.29 16.47 5.46
C ALA A 179 -16.47 17.12 4.07
N ALA A 180 -15.98 16.47 3.01
CA ALA A 180 -16.12 16.92 1.63
C ALA A 180 -17.38 16.38 0.93
N LEU A 181 -18.06 15.40 1.53
CA LEU A 181 -19.26 14.80 0.94
C LEU A 181 -20.48 15.72 1.09
N PRO A 182 -21.35 15.78 0.06
CA PRO A 182 -22.66 16.39 0.21
C PRO A 182 -23.46 15.73 1.35
N PRO A 183 -24.25 16.49 2.13
CA PRO A 183 -25.08 15.94 3.21
C PRO A 183 -26.02 14.82 2.73
N ASP A 184 -26.46 14.93 1.48
CA ASP A 184 -27.43 14.07 0.79
C ASP A 184 -26.81 12.99 -0.10
N ALA A 185 -25.48 12.80 -0.04
CA ALA A 185 -24.83 11.67 -0.73
C ALA A 185 -25.55 10.35 -0.39
N ASP A 186 -25.64 9.41 -1.32
CA ASP A 186 -26.22 8.09 -1.04
C ASP A 186 -25.25 7.20 -0.25
N ALA A 187 -25.72 6.02 0.18
CA ALA A 187 -24.91 5.09 0.96
C ALA A 187 -23.73 4.51 0.15
N GLU A 188 -23.94 4.29 -1.15
CA GLU A 188 -22.95 3.73 -2.07
C GLU A 188 -21.77 4.68 -2.29
N THR A 189 -22.07 5.95 -2.55
CA THR A 189 -21.08 7.03 -2.64
C THR A 189 -20.31 7.15 -1.33
N ARG A 190 -21.00 7.14 -0.17
CA ARG A 190 -20.31 7.20 1.14
C ARG A 190 -19.38 6.01 1.36
N ASP A 191 -19.79 4.81 0.96
CA ASP A 191 -18.98 3.59 1.13
C ASP A 191 -17.76 3.59 0.20
N SER A 192 -17.95 3.84 -1.10
CA SER A 192 -16.87 3.96 -2.09
C SER A 192 -15.79 4.95 -1.63
N VAL A 193 -16.23 6.11 -1.16
CA VAL A 193 -15.36 7.19 -0.70
C VAL A 193 -14.62 6.82 0.60
N THR A 194 -15.25 6.06 1.49
CA THR A 194 -14.60 5.50 2.70
C THR A 194 -13.57 4.44 2.31
N ARG A 195 -13.86 3.58 1.31
CA ARG A 195 -12.91 2.59 0.76
C ARG A 195 -11.66 3.28 0.23
N THR A 196 -11.80 4.33 -0.59
CA THR A 196 -10.67 5.11 -1.11
C THR A 196 -9.85 5.75 0.01
N ALA A 197 -10.49 6.25 1.08
CA ALA A 197 -9.78 6.80 2.22
C ALA A 197 -8.87 5.75 2.91
N GLY A 198 -9.34 4.50 3.02
CA GLY A 198 -8.54 3.38 3.52
C GLY A 198 -7.31 3.09 2.66
N VAL A 199 -7.47 3.07 1.33
CA VAL A 199 -6.36 2.88 0.38
C VAL A 199 -5.32 4.00 0.51
N ARG A 200 -5.76 5.27 0.55
CA ARG A 200 -4.87 6.42 0.74
C ARG A 200 -4.09 6.35 2.06
N ALA A 201 -4.75 5.94 3.15
CA ALA A 201 -4.11 5.75 4.44
C ALA A 201 -3.05 4.64 4.39
N TYR A 202 -3.36 3.52 3.74
CA TYR A 202 -2.46 2.39 3.58
C TYR A 202 -1.22 2.75 2.75
N VAL A 203 -1.40 3.41 1.60
CA VAL A 203 -0.29 3.85 0.75
C VAL A 203 0.57 4.90 1.44
N ARG A 204 -0.02 5.81 2.22
CA ARG A 204 0.74 6.73 3.08
C ARG A 204 1.59 5.98 4.10
N HIS A 205 1.03 4.96 4.77
CA HIS A 205 1.73 4.14 5.75
C HIS A 205 2.90 3.37 5.12
N MET A 206 2.71 2.88 3.88
CA MET A 206 3.77 2.22 3.11
C MET A 206 4.89 3.19 2.72
N ALA A 207 4.56 4.41 2.27
CA ALA A 207 5.57 5.43 1.99
C ALA A 207 6.40 5.79 3.23
N GLU A 208 5.77 5.83 4.42
CA GLU A 208 6.48 6.02 5.70
C GLU A 208 7.38 4.81 6.04
N ALA A 209 6.94 3.59 5.72
CA ALA A 209 7.76 2.38 5.91
C ALA A 209 9.00 2.36 5.00
N LEU A 210 8.81 2.68 3.72
CA LEU A 210 9.89 2.73 2.73
C LEU A 210 10.92 3.79 3.05
N GLU A 211 10.51 4.95 3.56
CA GLU A 211 11.44 5.95 4.10
C GLU A 211 12.32 5.38 5.20
N ALA A 212 11.73 4.57 6.09
CA ALA A 212 12.43 4.02 7.25
C ALA A 212 13.40 2.89 6.88
N THR A 213 13.19 2.20 5.76
CA THR A 213 13.99 1.03 5.36
C THR A 213 14.97 1.32 4.24
N LEU A 214 14.60 2.15 3.25
CA LEU A 214 15.50 2.52 2.14
C LEU A 214 16.67 3.43 2.56
N ALA A 215 16.52 4.19 3.65
CA ALA A 215 17.55 5.11 4.14
C ALA A 215 18.72 4.42 4.88
N GLY A 216 18.76 3.09 4.91
CA GLY A 216 19.55 2.32 5.86
C GLY A 216 18.83 2.30 7.21
N GLY A 217 18.23 1.15 7.54
CA GLY A 217 17.66 0.88 8.86
C GLY A 217 18.66 1.15 9.99
N PRO A 218 18.18 1.36 11.23
CA PRO A 218 18.96 1.95 12.30
C PRO A 218 20.27 1.18 12.49
N GLY A 219 21.39 1.91 12.46
CA GLY A 219 22.60 1.47 13.11
C GLY A 219 22.21 0.99 14.50
N VAL A 220 22.36 -0.31 14.73
CA VAL A 220 22.49 -0.84 16.07
C VAL A 220 23.65 -0.04 16.65
N ALA A 221 23.31 0.96 17.47
CA ALA A 221 24.29 1.65 18.27
C ALA A 221 25.07 0.56 19.00
N ASP A 222 26.37 0.53 18.75
CA ASP A 222 27.32 -0.23 19.54
C ASP A 222 26.95 -0.06 21.02
N GLY A 223 26.55 -1.17 21.64
CA GLY A 223 26.42 -1.25 23.08
C GLY A 223 27.80 -1.09 23.70
N ALA A 224 28.10 0.14 24.11
CA ALA A 224 29.01 0.43 25.21
C ALA A 224 28.28 0.20 26.55
#